data_AF-A0A452UYW9-F1
#
_entry.id   AF-A0A452UYW9-F1
#
_cell.length_a   1.000
_cell.length_b   1.000
_cell.length_c   1.000
_cell.angle_alpha   90.00
_cell.angle_beta   90.00
_cell.angle_gamma   90.00
#
_symmetry.space_group_name_H-M   'P 1'
#
loop_
_entity.id
_entity.type
_entity.pdbx_description
1 polymer ?
#
loop_
_entity_poly.entity_id
_entity_poly.type
_entity_poly.pdbx_seq_one_letter_code
_entity_poly.pdbx_strand_id
1 'polypeptide(L)'
;SRRQELALLMGLNFFFFMFSQAKRCDKKSLLTVRTECQSCSLNVGTKCPDGYTKVTNGSVGVRDCRYIFEIRKYSLSLPGCRHICRKDYVQPQCCPGHWGPDCMECPGGASSPCSGRGSCAEGMEGNGSCSCQDGFGGTACETCADDNLFGPSCSAVCSCVHGVCNSGIDGDGSCECYSAYTGPNCDKPIPECAALLCPENSRCSPSSQDETKLECKCLPNYQGDGRYCEPINPCLQAVCHPHAHCTYLGPNQHSCTCLEGYHGDGQVCLPVDPCQTHYGNCPTESTVCIYDGPGQSHCECKEHYRNYVPGVGCSVIDVCESNNPCHRNANCTTIAPGQPNLHTFCHPLSKSEYNTSTLSLLCI
;
A
#
# COMPACT_ATOMS: atom_id res chain seq x y z
N SER A 1 -6.36 -39.74 66.15
CA SER A 1 -4.89 -39.92 66.00
C SER A 1 -4.61 -40.26 64.54
N ARG A 2 -3.67 -39.51 63.93
CA ARG A 2 -2.83 -39.78 62.74
C ARG A 2 -3.18 -40.98 61.84
N ARG A 3 -3.44 -40.72 60.54
CA ARG A 3 -2.54 -40.92 59.36
C ARG A 3 -2.34 -42.39 58.96
N GLN A 4 -2.82 -42.75 57.75
CA GLN A 4 -2.05 -43.10 56.52
C GLN A 4 -2.30 -44.61 56.27
N GLU A 5 -2.80 -45.11 55.14
CA GLU A 5 -2.23 -45.09 53.79
C GLU A 5 -3.20 -45.67 52.72
N LEU A 6 -2.91 -45.35 51.45
CA LEU A 6 -3.20 -46.07 50.20
C LEU A 6 -4.65 -46.20 49.68
N ALA A 7 -5.01 -45.30 48.76
CA ALA A 7 -5.75 -45.68 47.54
C ALA A 7 -5.31 -44.77 46.39
N LEU A 8 -4.42 -45.32 45.57
CA LEU A 8 -3.86 -44.77 44.35
C LEU A 8 -4.89 -44.92 43.21
N LEU A 9 -4.98 -43.90 42.36
CA LEU A 9 -5.43 -43.95 40.96
C LEU A 9 -6.93 -44.25 40.69
N MET A 10 -7.66 -43.19 40.34
CA MET A 10 -8.35 -42.99 39.04
C MET A 10 -9.44 -41.94 39.24
N GLY A 11 -9.12 -40.68 38.99
CA GLY A 11 -10.08 -39.59 39.18
C GLY A 11 -9.48 -38.21 38.95
N LEU A 12 -8.84 -38.00 37.81
CA LEU A 12 -8.38 -36.68 37.39
C LEU A 12 -8.61 -36.58 35.87
N ASN A 13 -9.65 -35.86 35.47
CA ASN A 13 -9.67 -34.93 34.33
C ASN A 13 -11.11 -34.53 34.00
N PHE A 14 -11.73 -33.74 34.87
CA PHE A 14 -12.88 -32.91 34.50
C PHE A 14 -12.89 -31.65 35.38
N PHE A 15 -11.87 -30.81 35.19
CA PHE A 15 -11.93 -29.41 35.57
C PHE A 15 -11.60 -28.59 34.31
N PHE A 16 -12.64 -28.35 33.52
CA PHE A 16 -12.67 -27.34 32.46
C PHE A 16 -12.48 -25.98 33.15
N PHE A 17 -11.24 -25.55 33.30
CA PHE A 17 -10.92 -24.18 33.68
C PHE A 17 -11.01 -23.33 32.41
N MET A 18 -12.08 -22.55 32.29
CA MET A 18 -12.13 -21.38 31.40
C MET A 18 -11.16 -20.31 31.95
N PHE A 19 -9.86 -20.52 31.77
CA PHE A 19 -8.90 -19.43 31.90
C PHE A 19 -8.99 -18.60 30.63
N SER A 20 -9.47 -17.36 30.76
CA SER A 20 -9.15 -16.30 29.80
C SER A 20 -7.63 -16.33 29.59
N GLN A 21 -7.19 -16.75 28.39
CA GLN A 21 -5.77 -16.81 28.09
C GLN A 21 -5.23 -15.39 28.12
N ALA A 22 -4.25 -15.15 29.00
CA ALA A 22 -3.54 -13.89 28.98
C ALA A 22 -2.94 -13.68 27.58
N LYS A 23 -3.07 -12.48 27.01
CA LYS A 23 -2.54 -12.15 25.68
C LYS A 23 -1.02 -11.90 25.70
N ARG A 24 -0.50 -11.53 26.87
CA ARG A 24 0.91 -11.21 27.13
C ARG A 24 1.55 -12.29 27.99
N CYS A 25 2.70 -12.77 27.54
CA CYS A 25 3.54 -13.77 28.18
C CYS A 25 4.95 -13.20 28.40
N ASP A 26 5.04 -11.95 28.85
CA ASP A 26 6.30 -11.24 29.00
C ASP A 26 7.29 -12.02 29.88
N LYS A 27 8.52 -12.15 29.39
CA LYS A 27 9.56 -12.93 30.06
C LYS A 27 10.30 -12.04 31.05
N LYS A 28 10.20 -12.37 32.34
CA LYS A 28 11.00 -11.72 33.38
C LYS A 28 12.42 -12.25 33.34
N SER A 29 13.37 -11.34 33.20
CA SER A 29 14.80 -11.63 33.21
C SER A 29 15.51 -10.74 34.22
N LEU A 30 16.71 -11.15 34.61
CA LEU A 30 17.51 -10.42 35.57
C LEU A 30 18.83 -9.95 34.98
N LEU A 31 18.98 -8.64 34.84
CA LEU A 31 20.22 -8.03 34.40
C LEU A 31 21.10 -7.79 35.61
N THR A 32 22.29 -8.40 35.59
CA THR A 32 23.31 -8.20 36.62
C THR A 32 24.54 -7.61 35.95
N VAL A 33 24.93 -6.41 36.39
CA VAL A 33 26.14 -5.73 35.93
C VAL A 33 27.07 -5.49 37.11
N ARG A 34 28.36 -5.29 36.82
CA ARG A 34 29.37 -4.97 37.82
C ARG A 34 29.90 -3.56 37.56
N THR A 35 30.13 -2.78 38.61
CA THR A 35 30.77 -1.48 38.47
C THR A 35 32.22 -1.63 38.05
N GLU A 36 32.82 -0.53 37.58
CA GLU A 36 34.26 -0.46 37.35
C GLU A 36 35.05 -0.83 38.62
N CYS A 37 36.20 -1.48 38.41
CA CYS A 37 37.06 -1.88 39.52
C CYS A 37 37.83 -0.69 40.07
N GLN A 38 37.77 -0.47 41.38
CA GLN A 38 38.47 0.63 42.04
C GLN A 38 39.09 0.19 43.36
N SER A 39 39.83 1.10 44.01
CA SER A 39 40.30 0.87 45.38
C SER A 39 39.12 0.58 46.32
N CYS A 40 39.21 -0.48 47.11
CA CYS A 40 38.12 -0.91 48.01
C CYS A 40 37.68 0.18 49.00
N SER A 41 38.61 1.04 49.44
CA SER A 41 38.32 2.16 50.32
C SER A 41 37.46 3.24 49.65
N LEU A 42 37.61 3.43 48.34
CA LEU A 42 36.85 4.42 47.56
C LEU A 42 35.56 3.81 46.97
N ASN A 43 35.53 2.48 46.81
CA ASN A 43 34.41 1.79 46.22
C ASN A 43 33.11 1.91 47.07
N VAL A 44 33.21 2.11 48.40
CA VAL A 44 32.06 2.24 49.32
C VAL A 44 30.99 3.22 48.81
N GLY A 45 31.42 4.40 48.34
CA GLY A 45 30.55 5.47 47.83
C GLY A 45 30.07 5.31 46.38
N THR A 46 30.53 4.27 45.67
CA THR A 46 30.21 4.06 44.25
C THR A 46 28.75 3.65 44.09
N LYS A 47 28.03 4.36 43.22
CA LYS A 47 26.62 4.10 42.89
C LYS A 47 26.52 3.15 41.70
N CYS A 48 25.45 2.36 41.68
CA CYS A 48 25.09 1.58 40.50
C CYS A 48 24.56 2.51 39.39
N PRO A 49 24.58 2.07 38.12
CA PRO A 49 23.94 2.78 37.02
C PRO A 49 22.45 3.03 37.28
N ASP A 50 21.87 4.02 36.60
CA ASP A 50 20.48 4.43 36.86
C ASP A 50 19.48 3.28 36.65
N GLY A 51 18.59 3.13 37.63
CA GLY A 51 17.59 2.06 37.67
C GLY A 51 18.16 0.69 38.07
N TYR A 52 19.44 0.57 38.41
CA TYR A 52 20.00 -0.64 39.02
C TYR A 52 20.08 -0.51 40.55
N THR A 53 19.74 -1.59 41.22
CA THR A 53 19.83 -1.75 42.67
C THR A 53 21.19 -2.31 43.06
N LYS A 54 21.83 -1.72 44.07
CA LYS A 54 23.14 -2.16 44.58
C LYS A 54 22.95 -3.38 45.49
N VAL A 55 23.36 -4.56 45.03
CA VAL A 55 23.22 -5.82 45.79
C VAL A 55 24.22 -5.88 46.94
N THR A 56 25.46 -5.46 46.70
CA THR A 56 26.54 -5.43 47.70
C THR A 56 26.52 -4.14 48.55
N ASN A 57 25.32 -3.67 48.94
CA ASN A 57 25.17 -2.45 49.73
C ASN A 57 25.66 -2.65 51.19
N GLY A 58 26.25 -1.63 51.81
CA GLY A 58 26.80 -1.73 53.17
C GLY A 58 28.14 -2.49 53.30
N SER A 59 28.81 -2.80 52.19
CA SER A 59 30.16 -3.39 52.16
C SER A 59 31.08 -2.60 51.21
N VAL A 60 32.38 -2.87 51.23
CA VAL A 60 33.35 -2.33 50.25
C VAL A 60 33.16 -2.90 48.83
N GLY A 61 32.18 -3.78 48.62
CA GLY A 61 31.98 -4.52 47.37
C GLY A 61 32.73 -5.85 47.33
N VAL A 62 32.64 -6.54 46.20
CA VAL A 62 33.31 -7.82 46.00
C VAL A 62 34.75 -7.56 45.60
N ARG A 63 35.70 -8.17 46.32
CA ARG A 63 37.14 -8.08 46.05
C ARG A 63 37.58 -9.16 45.06
N ASP A 64 37.03 -9.11 43.85
CA ASP A 64 37.25 -10.08 42.77
C ASP A 64 37.83 -9.43 41.50
N CYS A 65 38.43 -8.24 41.64
CA CYS A 65 38.98 -7.50 40.51
C CYS A 65 40.30 -6.82 40.85
N ARG A 66 41.00 -6.32 39.83
CA ARG A 66 42.22 -5.52 39.94
C ARG A 66 42.05 -4.24 39.14
N TYR A 67 42.54 -3.13 39.66
CA TYR A 67 42.53 -1.83 38.99
C TYR A 67 43.97 -1.37 38.74
N ILE A 68 44.15 -0.57 37.70
CA ILE A 68 45.47 -0.07 37.31
C ILE A 68 45.68 1.29 37.97
N PHE A 69 46.82 1.47 38.63
CA PHE A 69 47.26 2.73 39.20
C PHE A 69 48.54 3.18 38.50
N GLU A 70 48.49 4.32 37.83
CA GLU A 70 49.61 4.85 37.03
C GLU A 70 50.45 5.83 37.86
N ILE A 71 51.75 5.56 37.96
CA ILE A 71 52.73 6.45 38.59
C ILE A 71 53.82 6.78 37.56
N ARG A 72 53.68 7.96 36.94
CA ARG A 72 54.62 8.50 35.92
C ARG A 72 54.82 7.56 34.72
N LYS A 73 55.78 6.63 34.78
CA LYS A 73 56.11 5.65 33.72
C LYS A 73 55.76 4.20 34.07
N TYR A 74 55.23 3.95 35.26
CA TYR A 74 54.92 2.59 35.74
C TYR A 74 53.42 2.43 35.95
N SER A 75 52.85 1.35 35.42
CA SER A 75 51.47 0.92 35.66
C SER A 75 51.45 -0.22 36.67
N LEU A 76 50.86 0.00 37.84
CA LEU A 76 50.75 -1.01 38.89
C LEU A 76 49.35 -1.61 38.89
N SER A 77 49.25 -2.94 38.78
CA SER A 77 47.98 -3.67 38.93
C SER A 77 47.73 -3.98 40.40
N LEU A 78 46.83 -3.25 41.04
CA LEU A 78 46.51 -3.40 42.46
C LEU A 78 45.16 -4.14 42.66
N PRO A 79 45.00 -4.94 43.73
CA PRO A 79 43.71 -5.52 44.10
C PRO A 79 42.66 -4.43 44.33
N GLY A 80 41.49 -4.60 43.73
CA GLY A 80 40.37 -3.68 43.82
C GLY A 80 39.07 -4.36 44.20
N CYS A 81 38.04 -3.54 44.40
CA CYS A 81 36.68 -3.96 44.63
C CYS A 81 35.76 -3.36 43.58
N ARG A 82 34.66 -4.08 43.30
CA ARG A 82 33.54 -3.62 42.47
C ARG A 82 32.21 -4.03 43.09
N HIS A 83 31.16 -3.28 42.78
CA HIS A 83 29.82 -3.59 43.24
C HIS A 83 29.03 -4.40 42.22
N ILE A 84 28.18 -5.29 42.73
CA ILE A 84 27.21 -6.02 41.92
C ILE A 84 25.90 -5.22 41.93
N CYS A 85 25.42 -4.91 40.74
CA CYS A 85 24.24 -4.11 40.48
C CYS A 85 23.20 -4.96 39.74
N ARG A 86 21.95 -4.91 40.18
CA ARG A 86 20.86 -5.76 39.68
C ARG A 86 19.68 -4.92 39.21
N LYS A 87 19.09 -5.25 38.07
CA LYS A 87 17.84 -4.68 37.57
C LYS A 87 16.96 -5.77 37.01
N ASP A 88 15.68 -5.75 37.37
CA ASP A 88 14.68 -6.63 36.75
C ASP A 88 14.35 -6.07 35.36
N TYR A 89 14.41 -6.90 34.32
CA TYR A 89 14.08 -6.53 32.95
C TYR A 89 12.96 -7.43 32.43
N VAL A 90 11.88 -6.82 31.97
CA VAL A 90 10.73 -7.52 31.40
C VAL A 90 10.85 -7.43 29.88
N GLN A 91 11.09 -8.57 29.24
CA GLN A 91 11.10 -8.65 27.78
C GLN A 91 9.67 -8.84 27.30
N PRO A 92 9.11 -7.92 26.48
CA PRO A 92 7.74 -8.02 26.01
C PRO A 92 7.60 -9.21 25.08
N GLN A 93 6.58 -10.03 25.30
CA GLN A 93 6.33 -11.23 24.48
C GLN A 93 4.84 -11.54 24.45
N CYS A 94 4.34 -11.90 23.27
CA CYS A 94 2.99 -12.43 23.12
C CYS A 94 2.92 -13.89 23.58
N CYS A 95 1.76 -14.29 24.09
CA CYS A 95 1.48 -15.71 24.30
C CYS A 95 1.28 -16.41 22.95
N PRO A 96 1.41 -17.75 22.88
CA PRO A 96 1.15 -18.51 21.66
C PRO A 96 -0.23 -18.18 21.05
N GLY A 97 -0.31 -18.14 19.72
CA GLY A 97 -1.51 -17.77 18.98
C GLY A 97 -1.81 -16.27 18.96
N HIS A 98 -0.86 -15.43 19.36
CA HIS A 98 -1.00 -13.98 19.36
C HIS A 98 0.19 -13.27 18.69
N TRP A 99 -0.06 -12.12 18.07
CA TRP A 99 0.90 -11.43 17.22
C TRP A 99 0.85 -9.90 17.33
N GLY A 100 1.94 -9.27 16.88
CA GLY A 100 2.08 -7.82 16.81
C GLY A 100 2.36 -7.16 18.17
N PRO A 101 2.52 -5.82 18.16
CA PRO A 101 2.89 -5.07 19.37
C PRO A 101 1.81 -5.12 20.45
N ASP A 102 0.54 -5.35 20.09
CA ASP A 102 -0.62 -5.42 21.00
C ASP A 102 -1.02 -6.86 21.38
N CYS A 103 -0.33 -7.87 20.83
CA CYS A 103 -0.68 -9.28 20.97
C CYS A 103 -2.14 -9.55 20.62
N MET A 104 -2.49 -9.19 19.38
CA MET A 104 -3.76 -9.54 18.77
C MET A 104 -3.83 -11.04 18.51
N GLU A 105 -5.03 -11.59 18.54
CA GLU A 105 -5.25 -13.01 18.30
C GLU A 105 -5.01 -13.37 16.82
N CYS A 106 -4.44 -14.53 16.56
CA CYS A 106 -4.30 -15.05 15.20
C CYS A 106 -5.69 -15.36 14.58
N PRO A 107 -5.84 -15.24 13.25
CA PRO A 107 -7.06 -15.67 12.57
C PRO A 107 -7.40 -17.13 12.92
N GLY A 108 -8.68 -17.46 13.14
CA GLY A 108 -9.12 -18.78 13.62
C GLY A 108 -9.00 -19.01 15.14
N GLY A 109 -8.42 -18.05 15.87
CA GLY A 109 -8.34 -18.04 17.33
C GLY A 109 -6.96 -18.43 17.87
N ALA A 110 -6.64 -18.03 19.10
CA ALA A 110 -5.37 -18.30 19.76
C ALA A 110 -5.21 -19.79 20.13
N SER A 111 -6.33 -20.49 20.38
CA SER A 111 -6.33 -21.92 20.67
C SER A 111 -6.11 -22.78 19.43
N SER A 112 -6.57 -22.31 18.28
CA SER A 112 -6.48 -23.01 17.00
C SER A 112 -6.09 -22.04 15.88
N PRO A 113 -4.86 -21.48 15.91
CA PRO A 113 -4.42 -20.51 14.92
C PRO A 113 -4.58 -21.06 13.51
N CYS A 114 -5.05 -20.22 12.59
CA CYS A 114 -5.36 -20.57 11.22
C CYS A 114 -6.32 -21.76 11.12
N SER A 115 -7.36 -21.75 11.96
CA SER A 115 -8.39 -22.79 12.07
C SER A 115 -7.82 -24.20 12.31
N GLY A 116 -6.59 -24.30 12.83
CA GLY A 116 -5.86 -25.56 13.00
C GLY A 116 -5.34 -26.19 11.69
N ARG A 117 -5.42 -25.47 10.58
CA ARG A 117 -5.10 -25.94 9.21
C ARG A 117 -3.99 -25.12 8.56
N GLY A 118 -3.18 -24.45 9.37
CA GLY A 118 -2.09 -23.60 8.93
C GLY A 118 -1.17 -23.18 10.06
N SER A 119 -0.20 -22.35 9.73
CA SER A 119 0.72 -21.73 10.69
C SER A 119 0.55 -20.21 10.69
N CYS A 120 0.37 -19.62 11.86
CA CYS A 120 0.25 -18.17 12.01
C CYS A 120 1.63 -17.54 12.20
N ALA A 121 1.89 -16.40 11.54
CA ALA A 121 3.02 -15.54 11.83
C ALA A 121 2.82 -14.81 13.17
N GLU A 122 3.04 -15.56 14.26
CA GLU A 122 2.85 -15.13 15.64
C GLU A 122 4.05 -14.38 16.24
N GLY A 123 3.88 -13.81 17.43
CA GLY A 123 4.92 -13.09 18.16
C GLY A 123 4.94 -11.58 17.91
N MET A 124 5.84 -10.88 18.62
CA MET A 124 5.89 -9.41 18.64
C MET A 124 6.21 -8.78 17.27
N GLU A 125 6.99 -9.48 16.44
CA GLU A 125 7.34 -9.08 15.06
C GLU A 125 6.43 -9.74 14.02
N GLY A 126 5.56 -10.66 14.45
CA GLY A 126 4.59 -11.31 13.59
C GLY A 126 3.54 -10.33 13.08
N ASN A 127 2.99 -10.61 11.90
CA ASN A 127 1.95 -9.82 11.25
C ASN A 127 0.58 -10.54 11.23
N GLY A 128 0.48 -11.71 11.86
CA GLY A 128 -0.76 -12.48 11.95
C GLY A 128 -1.18 -13.20 10.67
N SER A 129 -0.38 -13.16 9.60
CA SER A 129 -0.73 -13.86 8.36
C SER A 129 -0.69 -15.37 8.56
N CYS A 130 -1.70 -16.06 8.05
CA CYS A 130 -1.78 -17.50 8.04
C CYS A 130 -1.14 -18.10 6.78
N SER A 131 -0.26 -19.07 6.97
CA SER A 131 0.24 -19.95 5.91
C SER A 131 -0.54 -21.26 5.95
N CYS A 132 -1.43 -21.47 4.99
CA CYS A 132 -2.32 -22.62 4.96
C CYS A 132 -1.63 -23.90 4.48
N GLN A 133 -2.10 -25.03 4.99
CA GLN A 133 -1.74 -26.36 4.49
C GLN A 133 -2.32 -26.57 3.08
N ASP A 134 -1.70 -27.49 2.31
CA ASP A 134 -2.14 -27.80 0.96
C ASP A 134 -3.63 -28.19 0.92
N GLY A 135 -4.38 -27.57 0.00
CA GLY A 135 -5.82 -27.79 -0.16
C GLY A 135 -6.72 -26.85 0.65
N PHE A 136 -6.17 -26.04 1.57
CA PHE A 136 -6.93 -25.04 2.33
C PHE A 136 -6.60 -23.61 1.89
N GLY A 137 -7.60 -22.74 1.97
CA GLY A 137 -7.53 -21.34 1.59
C GLY A 137 -8.28 -20.44 2.58
N GLY A 138 -8.32 -19.16 2.27
CA GLY A 138 -8.90 -18.15 3.15
C GLY A 138 -7.88 -17.52 4.11
N THR A 139 -8.35 -16.52 4.86
CA THR A 139 -7.47 -15.71 5.73
C THR A 139 -7.07 -16.41 7.02
N ALA A 140 -7.87 -17.38 7.43
CA ALA A 140 -7.71 -18.24 8.59
C ALA A 140 -7.67 -19.72 8.19
N CYS A 141 -7.40 -20.06 6.93
CA CYS A 141 -7.43 -21.44 6.41
C CYS A 141 -8.79 -22.13 6.64
N GLU A 142 -9.86 -21.34 6.54
CA GLU A 142 -11.25 -21.68 6.84
C GLU A 142 -12.04 -22.16 5.63
N THR A 143 -11.47 -22.06 4.43
CA THR A 143 -12.10 -22.54 3.19
C THR A 143 -11.24 -23.62 2.54
N CYS A 144 -11.80 -24.32 1.56
CA CYS A 144 -10.97 -25.07 0.61
C CYS A 144 -10.23 -24.07 -0.30
N ALA A 145 -9.07 -24.48 -0.81
CA ALA A 145 -8.29 -23.67 -1.75
C ALA A 145 -8.90 -23.67 -3.16
N ASP A 146 -9.63 -24.73 -3.52
CA ASP A 146 -10.34 -24.89 -4.78
C ASP A 146 -11.84 -24.99 -4.51
N ASP A 147 -12.64 -24.24 -5.27
CA ASP A 147 -14.09 -24.14 -5.12
C ASP A 147 -14.84 -25.44 -5.46
N ASN A 148 -14.18 -26.41 -6.11
CA ASN A 148 -14.75 -27.73 -6.43
C ASN A 148 -14.42 -28.81 -5.40
N LEU A 149 -13.71 -28.47 -4.32
CA LEU A 149 -13.37 -29.41 -3.26
C LEU A 149 -14.38 -29.32 -2.11
N PHE A 150 -14.66 -30.45 -1.48
CA PHE A 150 -15.57 -30.50 -0.34
C PHE A 150 -15.13 -31.48 0.75
N GLY A 151 -15.80 -31.35 1.89
CA GLY A 151 -15.61 -32.16 3.09
C GLY A 151 -14.53 -31.62 4.02
N PRO A 152 -14.41 -32.19 5.23
CA PRO A 152 -13.63 -31.61 6.33
C PRO A 152 -12.13 -31.58 6.06
N SER A 153 -11.65 -32.30 5.05
CA SER A 153 -10.26 -32.34 4.61
C SER A 153 -10.02 -31.73 3.22
N CYS A 154 -11.05 -31.16 2.58
CA CYS A 154 -10.99 -30.62 1.21
C CYS A 154 -10.35 -31.60 0.21
N SER A 155 -10.74 -32.88 0.28
CA SER A 155 -10.13 -33.95 -0.54
C SER A 155 -11.10 -34.59 -1.52
N ALA A 156 -12.41 -34.45 -1.28
CA ALA A 156 -13.43 -34.94 -2.20
C ALA A 156 -13.68 -33.88 -3.29
N VAL A 157 -13.84 -34.32 -4.53
CA VAL A 157 -14.03 -33.46 -5.71
C VAL A 157 -15.48 -33.55 -6.16
N CYS A 158 -16.11 -32.40 -6.41
CA CYS A 158 -17.46 -32.31 -6.94
C CYS A 158 -17.58 -32.97 -8.34
N SER A 159 -18.67 -33.71 -8.56
CA SER A 159 -18.96 -34.41 -9.83
C SER A 159 -20.09 -33.78 -10.66
N CYS A 160 -20.56 -32.58 -10.28
CA CYS A 160 -21.66 -31.90 -10.96
C CYS A 160 -21.26 -31.48 -12.39
N VAL A 161 -21.99 -31.96 -13.41
CA VAL A 161 -21.74 -31.61 -14.82
C VAL A 161 -22.46 -30.30 -15.17
N HIS A 162 -23.76 -30.22 -14.84
CA HIS A 162 -24.61 -29.05 -15.13
C HIS A 162 -25.36 -28.57 -13.88
N GLY A 163 -24.61 -28.17 -12.87
CA GLY A 163 -25.16 -27.67 -11.62
C GLY A 163 -24.12 -26.99 -10.73
N VAL A 164 -24.59 -26.44 -9.63
CA VAL A 164 -23.75 -25.85 -8.58
C VAL A 164 -23.52 -26.89 -7.50
N CYS A 165 -22.28 -27.08 -7.09
CA CYS A 165 -21.92 -28.03 -6.04
C CYS A 165 -22.02 -27.38 -4.64
N ASN A 166 -22.50 -28.14 -3.66
CA ASN A 166 -22.33 -27.83 -2.25
C ASN A 166 -20.89 -28.15 -1.81
N SER A 167 -19.98 -27.23 -2.13
CA SER A 167 -18.54 -27.35 -1.86
C SER A 167 -18.10 -26.71 -0.54
N GLY A 168 -16.81 -26.80 -0.22
CA GLY A 168 -16.22 -26.26 1.01
C GLY A 168 -16.10 -27.29 2.15
N ILE A 169 -15.58 -26.83 3.29
CA ILE A 169 -15.21 -27.70 4.43
C ILE A 169 -16.43 -28.44 5.01
N ASP A 170 -17.58 -27.77 5.07
CA ASP A 170 -18.85 -28.34 5.54
C ASP A 170 -19.72 -28.86 4.39
N GLY A 171 -19.24 -28.76 3.15
CA GLY A 171 -19.93 -29.22 1.95
C GLY A 171 -20.02 -30.75 1.91
N ASP A 172 -21.13 -31.25 1.37
CA ASP A 172 -21.40 -32.68 1.19
C ASP A 172 -21.28 -33.13 -0.27
N GLY A 173 -20.98 -32.22 -1.19
CA GLY A 173 -20.83 -32.49 -2.61
C GLY A 173 -22.15 -32.67 -3.36
N SER A 174 -23.30 -32.40 -2.73
CA SER A 174 -24.60 -32.45 -3.40
C SER A 174 -24.70 -31.40 -4.51
N CYS A 175 -25.37 -31.73 -5.61
CA CYS A 175 -25.50 -30.85 -6.77
C CYS A 175 -26.90 -30.23 -6.86
N GLU A 176 -26.96 -28.90 -7.00
CA GLU A 176 -28.15 -28.18 -7.41
C GLU A 176 -28.13 -28.02 -8.95
N CYS A 177 -28.98 -28.76 -9.64
CA CYS A 177 -28.97 -28.80 -11.11
C CYS A 177 -29.57 -27.56 -11.77
N TYR A 178 -29.00 -27.16 -12.89
CA TYR A 178 -29.61 -26.14 -13.76
C TYR A 178 -30.93 -26.65 -14.39
N SER A 179 -31.80 -25.73 -14.81
CA SER A 179 -33.20 -25.94 -15.21
C SER A 179 -33.47 -26.89 -16.39
N ALA A 180 -32.44 -27.53 -16.94
CA ALA A 180 -32.53 -28.51 -18.03
C ALA A 180 -32.01 -29.90 -17.65
N TYR A 181 -31.48 -30.08 -16.44
CA TYR A 181 -30.76 -31.29 -16.04
C TYR A 181 -31.27 -31.85 -14.71
N THR A 182 -31.08 -33.15 -14.54
CA THR A 182 -31.48 -33.91 -13.37
C THR A 182 -30.49 -35.04 -13.09
N GLY A 183 -30.74 -35.78 -12.01
CA GLY A 183 -29.83 -36.79 -11.49
C GLY A 183 -28.85 -36.23 -10.44
N PRO A 184 -28.17 -37.11 -9.69
CA PRO A 184 -27.29 -36.71 -8.60
C PRO A 184 -26.08 -35.88 -9.06
N ASN A 185 -25.63 -36.05 -10.31
CA ASN A 185 -24.50 -35.31 -10.90
C ASN A 185 -24.96 -34.29 -11.96
N CYS A 186 -26.28 -34.07 -12.11
CA CYS A 186 -26.84 -33.19 -13.14
C CYS A 186 -26.38 -33.55 -14.57
N ASP A 187 -26.20 -34.83 -14.85
CA ASP A 187 -25.70 -35.37 -16.12
C ASP A 187 -26.82 -35.75 -17.09
N LYS A 188 -28.07 -35.82 -16.62
CA LYS A 188 -29.21 -36.27 -17.42
C LYS A 188 -30.08 -35.09 -17.81
N PRO A 189 -30.34 -34.85 -19.11
CA PRO A 189 -31.31 -33.83 -19.49
C PRO A 189 -32.72 -34.26 -19.04
N ILE A 190 -33.51 -33.29 -18.59
CA ILE A 190 -34.93 -33.48 -18.27
C ILE A 190 -35.65 -33.93 -19.56
N PRO A 191 -36.45 -35.01 -19.56
CA PRO A 191 -37.05 -35.56 -20.78
C PRO A 191 -37.84 -34.54 -21.61
N GLU A 192 -38.59 -33.66 -20.93
CA GLU A 192 -39.35 -32.58 -21.54
C GLU A 192 -38.44 -31.57 -22.25
N CYS A 193 -37.30 -31.22 -21.64
CA CYS A 193 -36.29 -30.33 -22.22
C CYS A 193 -35.55 -30.98 -23.40
N ALA A 194 -35.27 -32.29 -23.33
CA ALA A 194 -34.65 -33.02 -24.43
C ALA A 194 -35.55 -33.01 -25.69
N ALA A 195 -36.88 -33.06 -25.51
CA ALA A 195 -37.84 -32.97 -26.60
C ALA A 195 -37.96 -31.57 -27.23
N LEU A 196 -37.65 -30.50 -26.47
CA LEU A 196 -37.69 -29.12 -26.95
C LEU A 196 -36.60 -28.79 -27.97
N LEU A 197 -35.48 -29.55 -27.98
CA LEU A 197 -34.33 -29.36 -28.89
C LEU A 197 -33.90 -27.89 -28.95
N CYS A 198 -33.58 -27.32 -27.79
CA CYS A 198 -33.18 -25.92 -27.69
C CYS A 198 -31.89 -25.66 -28.51
N PRO A 199 -31.85 -24.59 -29.32
CA PRO A 199 -30.71 -24.26 -30.18
C PRO A 199 -29.49 -23.78 -29.37
N GLU A 200 -28.36 -23.61 -30.04
CA GLU A 200 -27.13 -23.10 -29.43
C GLU A 200 -27.37 -21.74 -28.73
N ASN A 201 -26.65 -21.51 -27.62
CA ASN A 201 -26.79 -20.32 -26.79
C ASN A 201 -28.18 -20.11 -26.16
N SER A 202 -28.96 -21.19 -26.03
CA SER A 202 -30.21 -21.20 -25.28
C SER A 202 -30.23 -22.33 -24.24
N ARG A 203 -31.08 -22.19 -23.23
CA ARG A 203 -31.32 -23.19 -22.18
C ARG A 203 -32.82 -23.44 -22.03
N CYS A 204 -33.16 -24.66 -21.64
CA CYS A 204 -34.52 -24.98 -21.22
C CYS A 204 -34.79 -24.38 -19.83
N SER A 205 -35.93 -23.72 -19.66
CA SER A 205 -36.38 -23.19 -18.37
C SER A 205 -37.90 -23.04 -18.31
N PRO A 206 -38.49 -22.93 -17.10
CA PRO A 206 -39.90 -22.63 -16.97
C PRO A 206 -40.29 -21.34 -17.69
N SER A 207 -41.47 -21.35 -18.31
CA SER A 207 -42.02 -20.21 -19.04
C SER A 207 -42.39 -19.10 -18.06
N SER A 208 -42.21 -17.85 -18.47
CA SER A 208 -42.57 -16.70 -17.62
C SER A 208 -44.08 -16.57 -17.37
N GLN A 209 -44.91 -17.26 -18.17
CA GLN A 209 -46.37 -17.23 -18.01
C GLN A 209 -46.90 -18.42 -17.20
N ASP A 210 -46.19 -19.54 -17.22
CA ASP A 210 -46.61 -20.79 -16.58
C ASP A 210 -45.37 -21.62 -16.20
N GLU A 211 -45.11 -21.72 -14.90
CA GLU A 211 -43.98 -22.45 -14.33
C GLU A 211 -44.04 -23.96 -14.62
N THR A 212 -45.19 -24.49 -15.01
CA THR A 212 -45.35 -25.90 -15.40
C THR A 212 -44.98 -26.17 -16.86
N LYS A 213 -44.86 -25.12 -17.68
CA LYS A 213 -44.50 -25.21 -19.09
C LYS A 213 -43.04 -24.87 -19.30
N LEU A 214 -42.30 -25.74 -19.98
CA LEU A 214 -40.90 -25.51 -20.30
C LEU A 214 -40.76 -24.86 -21.69
N GLU A 215 -39.86 -23.89 -21.80
CA GLU A 215 -39.51 -23.22 -23.04
C GLU A 215 -38.00 -22.98 -23.14
N CYS A 216 -37.50 -22.83 -24.37
CA CYS A 216 -36.12 -22.41 -24.58
C CYS A 216 -36.02 -20.90 -24.31
N LYS A 217 -35.07 -20.49 -23.49
CA LYS A 217 -34.70 -19.10 -23.26
C LYS A 217 -33.23 -18.91 -23.57
N CYS A 218 -32.85 -17.73 -24.05
CA CYS A 218 -31.44 -17.45 -24.30
C CYS A 218 -30.61 -17.58 -23.01
N LEU A 219 -29.35 -18.01 -23.16
CA LEU A 219 -28.39 -18.00 -22.07
C LEU A 219 -28.20 -16.57 -21.54
N PRO A 220 -27.75 -16.40 -20.28
CA PRO A 220 -27.34 -15.08 -19.80
C PRO A 220 -26.37 -14.46 -20.79
N ASN A 221 -26.48 -13.15 -21.02
CA ASN A 221 -25.67 -12.37 -21.98
C ASN A 221 -26.01 -12.54 -23.46
N TYR A 222 -27.05 -13.30 -23.78
CA TYR A 222 -27.63 -13.42 -25.13
C TYR A 222 -29.06 -12.85 -25.15
N GLN A 223 -29.50 -12.34 -26.30
CA GLN A 223 -30.84 -11.79 -26.50
C GLN A 223 -31.56 -12.48 -27.67
N GLY A 224 -32.90 -12.45 -27.66
CA GLY A 224 -33.73 -13.01 -28.71
C GLY A 224 -34.99 -13.67 -28.17
N ASP A 225 -35.60 -14.55 -28.98
CA ASP A 225 -36.86 -15.23 -28.69
C ASP A 225 -36.68 -16.62 -28.06
N GLY A 226 -35.46 -16.99 -27.69
CA GLY A 226 -35.11 -18.31 -27.17
C GLY A 226 -34.90 -19.38 -28.24
N ARG A 227 -35.27 -19.12 -29.50
CA ARG A 227 -35.01 -19.99 -30.66
C ARG A 227 -33.94 -19.41 -31.59
N TYR A 228 -33.76 -18.11 -31.57
CA TYR A 228 -32.65 -17.39 -32.16
C TYR A 228 -32.03 -16.53 -31.06
N CYS A 229 -30.85 -16.91 -30.59
CA CYS A 229 -30.14 -16.23 -29.51
C CYS A 229 -28.84 -15.64 -30.03
N GLU A 230 -28.80 -14.32 -30.12
CA GLU A 230 -27.61 -13.57 -30.54
C GLU A 230 -26.86 -12.99 -29.33
N PRO A 231 -25.53 -12.90 -29.37
CA PRO A 231 -24.76 -12.25 -28.31
C PRO A 231 -25.20 -10.80 -28.14
N ILE A 232 -25.44 -10.37 -26.90
CA ILE A 232 -25.69 -8.95 -26.62
C ILE A 232 -24.39 -8.20 -26.87
N ASN A 233 -24.44 -7.16 -27.70
CA ASN A 233 -23.30 -6.25 -27.89
C ASN A 233 -23.56 -4.95 -27.11
N PRO A 234 -22.90 -4.74 -25.95
CA PRO A 234 -23.09 -3.55 -25.14
C PRO A 234 -22.71 -2.26 -25.88
N CYS A 235 -21.76 -2.31 -26.81
CA CYS A 235 -21.28 -1.14 -27.54
C CYS A 235 -22.30 -0.55 -28.52
N LEU A 236 -23.39 -1.27 -28.81
CA LEU A 236 -24.52 -0.71 -29.57
C LEU A 236 -25.38 0.26 -28.73
N GLN A 237 -25.13 0.30 -27.42
CA GLN A 237 -25.74 1.23 -26.48
C GLN A 237 -24.67 2.21 -25.96
N ALA A 238 -25.11 3.30 -25.34
CA ALA A 238 -24.22 4.31 -24.76
C ALA A 238 -23.67 3.87 -23.39
N VAL A 239 -22.86 2.80 -23.38
CA VAL A 239 -22.29 2.19 -22.17
C VAL A 239 -20.94 2.75 -21.76
N CYS A 240 -20.25 3.45 -22.65
CA CYS A 240 -18.97 4.12 -22.38
C CYS A 240 -19.14 5.64 -22.36
N HIS A 241 -18.11 6.34 -21.88
CA HIS A 241 -18.06 7.80 -22.02
C HIS A 241 -18.13 8.23 -23.50
N PRO A 242 -18.73 9.39 -23.83
CA PRO A 242 -18.77 9.89 -25.22
C PRO A 242 -17.39 10.10 -25.85
N HIS A 243 -16.36 10.34 -25.04
CA HIS A 243 -14.96 10.46 -25.46
C HIS A 243 -14.17 9.16 -25.21
N ALA A 244 -14.82 8.01 -25.29
CA ALA A 244 -14.21 6.70 -25.19
C ALA A 244 -14.60 5.81 -26.38
N HIS A 245 -13.67 4.97 -26.80
CA HIS A 245 -13.90 3.91 -27.75
C HIS A 245 -14.36 2.63 -27.01
N CYS A 246 -15.52 2.11 -27.38
CA CYS A 246 -16.05 0.85 -26.88
C CYS A 246 -15.54 -0.31 -27.72
N THR A 247 -14.99 -1.32 -27.06
CA THR A 247 -14.46 -2.53 -27.70
C THR A 247 -15.28 -3.73 -27.23
N TYR A 248 -15.91 -4.43 -28.18
CA TYR A 248 -16.68 -5.64 -27.90
C TYR A 248 -15.74 -6.82 -27.63
N LEU A 249 -15.87 -7.44 -26.45
CA LEU A 249 -15.00 -8.54 -26.02
C LEU A 249 -15.69 -9.91 -26.06
N GLY A 250 -17.02 -9.93 -26.11
CA GLY A 250 -17.81 -11.15 -26.07
C GLY A 250 -19.25 -10.89 -25.61
N PRO A 251 -20.09 -11.92 -25.48
CA PRO A 251 -21.50 -11.77 -25.11
C PRO A 251 -21.66 -10.91 -23.85
N ASN A 252 -22.33 -9.76 -23.99
CA ASN A 252 -22.53 -8.74 -22.96
C ASN A 252 -21.25 -8.24 -22.25
N GLN A 253 -20.07 -8.44 -22.86
CA GLN A 253 -18.78 -8.02 -22.32
C GLN A 253 -18.13 -6.98 -23.23
N HIS A 254 -17.62 -5.91 -22.63
CA HIS A 254 -17.00 -4.81 -23.34
C HIS A 254 -15.88 -4.18 -22.51
N SER A 255 -15.03 -3.40 -23.18
CA SER A 255 -14.05 -2.53 -22.55
C SER A 255 -14.15 -1.13 -23.14
N CYS A 256 -14.11 -0.11 -22.27
CA CYS A 256 -14.08 1.29 -22.66
C CYS A 256 -12.64 1.81 -22.55
N THR A 257 -12.17 2.50 -23.57
CA THR A 257 -10.85 3.14 -23.56
C THR A 257 -10.99 4.59 -23.95
N CYS A 258 -10.44 5.52 -23.17
CA CYS A 258 -10.51 6.93 -23.52
C CYS A 258 -9.83 7.20 -24.86
N LEU A 259 -10.41 8.10 -25.66
CA LEU A 259 -9.80 8.56 -26.90
C LEU A 259 -8.47 9.26 -26.64
N GLU A 260 -7.65 9.37 -27.68
CA GLU A 260 -6.37 10.08 -27.60
C GLU A 260 -6.56 11.51 -27.08
N GLY A 261 -5.68 11.94 -26.18
CA GLY A 261 -5.77 13.24 -25.50
C GLY A 261 -6.68 13.26 -24.27
N TYR A 262 -7.32 12.15 -23.92
CA TYR A 262 -8.09 11.98 -22.69
C TYR A 262 -7.48 10.91 -21.78
N HIS A 263 -7.74 11.02 -20.48
CA HIS A 263 -7.32 10.04 -19.47
C HIS A 263 -8.49 9.66 -18.56
N GLY A 264 -8.43 8.44 -18.02
CA GLY A 264 -9.47 7.89 -17.15
C GLY A 264 -9.66 6.39 -17.37
N ASP A 265 -10.80 5.87 -16.92
CA ASP A 265 -11.15 4.44 -16.96
C ASP A 265 -12.06 4.07 -18.15
N GLY A 266 -12.33 5.02 -19.05
CA GLY A 266 -13.22 4.84 -20.21
C GLY A 266 -14.70 5.05 -19.90
N GLN A 267 -15.10 5.01 -18.63
CA GLN A 267 -16.43 5.42 -18.16
C GLN A 267 -16.46 6.91 -17.85
N VAL A 268 -15.34 7.42 -17.33
CA VAL A 268 -15.07 8.85 -17.19
C VAL A 268 -13.79 9.13 -17.95
N CYS A 269 -13.87 10.04 -18.93
CA CYS A 269 -12.70 10.51 -19.66
C CYS A 269 -12.56 12.02 -19.52
N LEU A 270 -11.46 12.43 -18.88
CA LEU A 270 -11.12 13.82 -18.68
C LEU A 270 -10.05 14.25 -19.68
N PRO A 271 -10.14 15.48 -20.24
CA PRO A 271 -9.12 15.97 -21.15
C PRO A 271 -7.77 16.03 -20.42
N VAL A 272 -6.71 15.59 -21.10
CA VAL A 272 -5.35 15.77 -20.62
C VAL A 272 -4.92 17.18 -20.99
N ASP A 273 -4.57 17.98 -19.99
CA ASP A 273 -3.92 19.29 -20.21
C ASP A 273 -2.40 19.10 -20.17
N PRO A 274 -1.69 19.16 -21.33
CA PRO A 274 -0.24 19.03 -21.35
C PRO A 274 0.46 20.15 -20.59
N CYS A 275 -0.14 21.34 -20.43
CA CYS A 275 0.46 22.43 -19.67
C CYS A 275 0.57 22.12 -18.16
N GLN A 276 -0.27 21.21 -17.64
CA GLN A 276 -0.15 20.70 -16.26
C GLN A 276 0.96 19.66 -16.10
N THR A 277 1.43 19.08 -17.21
CA THR A 277 2.43 18.01 -17.22
C THR A 277 3.71 18.51 -17.88
N HIS A 278 4.77 18.75 -17.09
CA HIS A 278 6.04 19.24 -17.62
C HIS A 278 5.91 20.54 -18.46
N TYR A 279 4.94 21.39 -18.09
CA TYR A 279 4.65 22.67 -18.74
C TYR A 279 4.50 22.58 -20.27
N GLY A 280 3.91 21.49 -20.78
CA GLY A 280 3.74 21.27 -22.22
C GLY A 280 5.05 21.14 -22.99
N ASN A 281 6.16 20.86 -22.31
CA ASN A 281 7.54 20.94 -22.84
C ASN A 281 7.91 22.36 -23.33
N CYS A 282 7.23 23.39 -22.83
CA CYS A 282 7.54 24.78 -23.11
C CYS A 282 8.67 25.29 -22.18
N PRO A 283 9.66 26.03 -22.69
CA PRO A 283 10.69 26.66 -21.85
C PRO A 283 10.10 27.71 -20.91
N THR A 284 10.12 27.43 -19.61
CA THR A 284 9.45 28.25 -18.58
C THR A 284 10.01 29.66 -18.45
N GLU A 285 11.25 29.91 -18.88
CA GLU A 285 11.90 31.21 -18.73
C GLU A 285 11.31 32.28 -19.66
N SER A 286 11.10 31.93 -20.93
CA SER A 286 10.75 32.89 -22.00
C SER A 286 9.41 32.62 -22.69
N THR A 287 8.68 31.56 -22.30
CA THR A 287 7.42 31.16 -22.94
C THR A 287 6.28 30.93 -21.95
N VAL A 288 5.05 30.97 -22.46
CA VAL A 288 3.81 30.56 -21.79
C VAL A 288 3.24 29.37 -22.55
N CYS A 289 2.84 28.33 -21.83
CA CYS A 289 2.12 27.19 -22.42
C CYS A 289 0.63 27.54 -22.58
N ILE A 290 0.10 27.34 -23.78
CA ILE A 290 -1.30 27.56 -24.13
C ILE A 290 -1.95 26.20 -24.42
N TYR A 291 -3.05 25.92 -23.73
CA TYR A 291 -3.85 24.71 -23.93
C TYR A 291 -4.77 24.90 -25.15
N ASP A 292 -4.61 24.06 -26.17
CA ASP A 292 -5.39 24.13 -27.42
C ASP A 292 -6.53 23.11 -27.47
N GLY A 293 -6.45 22.08 -26.64
CA GLY A 293 -7.42 21.00 -26.62
C GLY A 293 -6.87 19.75 -25.93
N PRO A 294 -7.69 18.70 -25.80
CA PRO A 294 -7.31 17.48 -25.10
C PRO A 294 -6.01 16.89 -25.69
N GLY A 295 -4.97 16.81 -24.86
CA GLY A 295 -3.64 16.34 -25.26
C GLY A 295 -2.83 17.29 -26.17
N GLN A 296 -3.32 18.50 -26.45
CA GLN A 296 -2.70 19.45 -27.36
C GLN A 296 -2.41 20.79 -26.68
N SER A 297 -1.20 21.30 -26.91
CA SER A 297 -0.75 22.60 -26.42
C SER A 297 0.33 23.17 -27.33
N HIS A 298 0.48 24.48 -27.33
CA HIS A 298 1.60 25.17 -27.96
C HIS A 298 2.25 26.18 -27.01
N CYS A 299 3.44 26.65 -27.37
CA CYS A 299 4.19 27.64 -26.59
C CYS A 299 4.12 29.00 -27.27
N GLU A 300 3.75 30.03 -26.52
CA GLU A 300 3.81 31.42 -26.96
C GLU A 300 4.91 32.17 -26.22
N CYS A 301 5.52 33.17 -26.86
CA CYS A 301 6.53 34.00 -26.19
C CYS A 301 5.88 34.86 -25.11
N LYS A 302 6.52 34.96 -23.94
CA LYS A 302 6.18 35.96 -22.93
C LYS A 302 6.33 37.36 -23.51
N GLU A 303 5.69 38.34 -22.86
CA GLU A 303 5.86 39.75 -23.19
C GLU A 303 7.35 40.15 -23.19
N HIS A 304 7.75 40.98 -24.16
CA HIS A 304 9.16 41.37 -24.39
C HIS A 304 10.08 40.24 -24.89
N TYR A 305 9.53 39.11 -25.34
CA TYR A 305 10.26 38.05 -26.05
C TYR A 305 9.69 37.84 -27.46
N ARG A 306 10.55 37.38 -28.40
CA ARG A 306 10.21 37.09 -29.80
C ARG A 306 10.96 35.86 -30.31
N ASN A 307 10.59 35.37 -31.49
CA ASN A 307 11.29 34.29 -32.21
C ASN A 307 11.40 32.99 -31.39
N TYR A 308 10.27 32.30 -31.19
CA TYR A 308 10.24 31.01 -30.52
C TYR A 308 11.06 29.96 -31.28
N VAL A 309 11.91 29.24 -30.55
CA VAL A 309 12.65 28.07 -31.05
C VAL A 309 12.32 26.86 -30.15
N PRO A 310 11.86 25.73 -30.71
CA PRO A 310 11.56 24.52 -29.94
C PRO A 310 12.73 24.09 -29.05
N GLY A 311 12.47 23.83 -27.77
CA GLY A 311 13.47 23.42 -26.78
C GLY A 311 14.41 24.52 -26.26
N VAL A 312 14.54 25.64 -26.96
CA VAL A 312 15.40 26.79 -26.56
C VAL A 312 14.58 27.92 -25.96
N GLY A 313 13.37 28.17 -26.48
CA GLY A 313 12.47 29.24 -26.03
C GLY A 313 12.56 30.47 -26.92
N CYS A 314 12.12 31.61 -26.41
CA CYS A 314 12.13 32.87 -27.13
C CYS A 314 13.34 33.75 -26.76
N SER A 315 13.75 34.60 -27.70
CA SER A 315 14.81 35.60 -27.50
C SER A 315 14.24 36.92 -27.00
N VAL A 316 14.98 37.64 -26.17
CA VAL A 316 14.56 38.97 -25.68
C VAL A 316 14.40 39.94 -26.86
N ILE A 317 13.32 40.72 -26.87
CA ILE A 317 13.12 41.83 -27.78
C ILE A 317 14.09 42.94 -27.39
N ASP A 318 14.97 43.35 -28.31
CA ASP A 318 15.81 44.52 -28.08
C ASP A 318 14.95 45.80 -28.15
N VAL A 319 14.73 46.41 -26.99
CA VAL A 319 13.95 47.66 -26.83
C VAL A 319 14.65 48.81 -27.53
N CYS A 320 15.98 48.78 -27.62
CA CYS A 320 16.78 49.81 -28.28
C CYS A 320 16.63 49.77 -29.81
N GLU A 321 16.30 48.61 -30.38
CA GLU A 321 16.01 48.46 -31.81
C GLU A 321 14.53 48.68 -32.13
N SER A 322 13.61 48.24 -31.27
CA SER A 322 12.18 48.29 -31.53
C SER A 322 11.55 49.64 -31.22
N ASN A 323 11.94 50.30 -30.12
CA ASN A 323 11.41 51.58 -29.70
C ASN A 323 12.40 52.27 -28.74
N ASN A 324 13.48 52.83 -29.30
CA ASN A 324 14.57 53.42 -28.52
C ASN A 324 14.07 54.59 -27.64
N PRO A 325 14.01 54.44 -26.31
CA PRO A 325 13.55 55.50 -25.41
C PRO A 325 14.68 56.50 -25.07
N CYS A 326 15.90 56.26 -25.55
CA CYS A 326 17.07 57.05 -25.19
C CYS A 326 17.16 58.34 -26.00
N HIS A 327 17.71 59.38 -25.36
CA HIS A 327 18.12 60.59 -26.06
C HIS A 327 19.17 60.25 -27.14
N ARG A 328 19.18 61.02 -28.25
CA ARG A 328 20.05 60.79 -29.42
C ARG A 328 21.56 60.61 -29.11
N ASN A 329 22.01 61.09 -27.95
CA ASN A 329 23.41 61.07 -27.52
C ASN A 329 23.69 60.06 -26.38
N ALA A 330 22.72 59.24 -25.98
CA ALA A 330 22.89 58.22 -24.97
C ALA A 330 23.11 56.84 -25.63
N ASN A 331 23.88 55.97 -24.97
CA ASN A 331 24.04 54.58 -25.41
C ASN A 331 22.99 53.70 -24.75
N CYS A 332 22.21 52.99 -25.56
CA CYS A 332 21.13 52.10 -25.13
C CYS A 332 21.60 50.65 -25.22
N THR A 333 21.54 49.91 -24.11
CA THR A 333 21.74 48.46 -24.13
C THR A 333 20.62 47.75 -23.38
N THR A 334 20.00 46.72 -23.95
CA THR A 334 18.96 45.95 -23.25
C THR A 334 19.62 45.01 -22.22
N ILE A 335 19.33 45.17 -20.93
CA ILE A 335 19.91 44.35 -19.84
C ILE A 335 18.98 43.24 -19.35
N ALA A 336 17.67 43.40 -19.53
CA ALA A 336 16.65 42.43 -19.17
C ALA A 336 15.39 42.64 -20.04
N PRO A 337 14.45 41.68 -20.10
CA PRO A 337 13.23 41.82 -20.89
C PRO A 337 12.46 43.10 -20.51
N GLY A 338 12.23 43.97 -21.49
CA GLY A 338 11.56 45.26 -21.27
C GLY A 338 12.37 46.33 -20.52
N GLN A 339 13.64 46.07 -20.17
CA GLN A 339 14.49 47.00 -19.43
C GLN A 339 15.71 47.44 -20.24
N PRO A 340 15.74 48.70 -20.71
CA PRO A 340 16.95 49.31 -21.23
C PRO A 340 17.88 49.75 -20.07
N ASN A 341 19.17 49.53 -20.24
CA ASN A 341 20.23 50.13 -19.45
C ASN A 341 20.66 51.42 -20.15
N LEU A 342 20.53 52.53 -19.43
CA LEU A 342 20.97 53.83 -19.89
C LEU A 342 22.40 54.05 -19.38
N HIS A 343 23.39 53.87 -20.26
CA HIS A 343 24.73 54.34 -19.95
C HIS A 343 24.87 55.78 -20.44
N THR A 344 24.79 56.73 -19.51
CA THR A 344 25.09 58.14 -19.78
C THR A 344 26.60 58.31 -19.94
N PHE A 345 27.13 58.05 -21.12
CA PHE A 345 28.46 58.58 -21.47
C PHE A 345 28.32 60.05 -21.84
N CYS A 346 28.26 60.93 -20.83
CA CYS A 346 28.66 62.32 -21.03
C CYS A 346 30.18 62.32 -21.22
N HIS A 347 30.65 62.21 -22.47
CA HIS A 347 31.99 62.66 -22.79
C HIS A 347 32.02 64.19 -22.65
N PRO A 348 32.98 64.78 -21.90
CA PRO A 348 33.09 66.22 -21.77
C PRO A 348 33.52 66.79 -23.11
N LEU A 349 32.58 67.37 -23.86
CA LEU A 349 32.95 68.26 -24.96
C LEU A 349 33.54 69.52 -24.32
N SER A 350 34.84 69.68 -24.51
CA SER A 350 35.63 70.92 -24.53
C SER A 350 35.16 72.06 -23.64
N LYS A 351 36.02 72.43 -22.68
CA LYS A 351 36.09 73.75 -22.07
C LYS A 351 35.85 74.87 -23.10
N SER A 352 34.68 75.50 -23.05
CA SER A 352 34.52 76.94 -23.18
C SER A 352 33.09 77.34 -22.87
N GLU A 353 32.98 78.39 -22.05
CA GLU A 353 31.77 79.16 -21.71
C GLU A 353 31.07 78.81 -20.38
N TYR A 354 31.08 79.86 -19.54
CA TYR A 354 30.53 80.07 -18.18
C TYR A 354 29.11 79.47 -17.98
N ASN A 355 28.61 79.14 -16.78
CA ASN A 355 28.71 79.81 -15.48
C ASN A 355 28.33 78.83 -14.36
N THR A 356 28.91 78.98 -13.18
CA THR A 356 28.53 78.29 -11.94
C THR A 356 27.11 78.65 -11.53
N SER A 357 26.20 77.67 -11.50
CA SER A 357 25.12 77.48 -10.51
C SER A 357 24.01 76.59 -11.09
N THR A 358 24.13 75.28 -10.90
CA THR A 358 23.04 74.30 -10.63
C THR A 358 23.62 72.90 -10.80
N LEU A 359 24.29 72.45 -9.75
CA LEU A 359 24.26 71.03 -9.42
C LEU A 359 22.80 70.72 -9.11
N SER A 360 22.10 70.03 -10.01
CA SER A 360 20.95 69.14 -9.78
C SER A 360 20.00 69.13 -10.99
N LEU A 361 19.48 67.93 -11.27
CA LEU A 361 18.28 67.62 -12.05
C LEU A 361 18.39 67.77 -13.57
N LEU A 362 18.72 66.66 -14.23
CA LEU A 362 17.74 65.84 -14.97
C LEU A 362 18.50 64.76 -15.74
N CYS A 363 18.60 63.59 -15.13
CA CYS A 363 18.73 62.33 -15.86
C CYS A 363 17.55 61.48 -15.36
N ILE A 364 16.39 61.74 -15.95
CA ILE A 364 15.33 60.75 -16.10
C ILE A 364 15.48 60.23 -17.52
#